data_AF-A0A2E8PSA4-F1
#
_entry.id   AF-A0A2E8PSA4-F1
#
_cell.length_a   1.000
_cell.length_b   1.000
_cell.length_c   1.000
_cell.angle_alpha   90.00
_cell.angle_beta   90.00
_cell.angle_gamma   90.00
#
_symmetry.space_group_name_H-M   'P 1'
#
loop_
_entity.id
_entity.type
_entity.pdbx_description
1 polymer ?
#
loop_
_entity_poly.entity_id
_entity_poly.type
_entity_poly.pdbx_seq_one_letter_code
_entity_poly.pdbx_strand_id
1 'polypeptide(L)'
;MYKKYHSVVSSVGELDDAKMEKYIKTMRILRQEGIQFQQWLAENPDGGKEGFNKIEAAIQEGGFEDYATFVKVNAKVAWAWNMAQAQVGMEKQKDLNQASQDMTQQGIDLIDQQLADPNIPEETKAELRKTREQLASQKEEIADTWDKNKVYADWAMKVVGPLTNDKEVALVKKYEPQLMEVFTGLSKEQIDQIHELSMPQLELEP
;
A
#
# COMPACT_ATOMS: atom_id res chain seq x y z
N MET A 1 -2.69 26.21 0.67
CA MET A 1 -1.55 25.27 0.45
C MET A 1 -1.84 24.31 -0.71
N TYR A 2 -2.97 23.58 -0.68
CA TYR A 2 -3.43 22.65 -1.73
C TYR A 2 -3.40 23.20 -3.17
N LYS A 3 -4.05 24.34 -3.44
CA LYS A 3 -4.06 24.97 -4.78
C LYS A 3 -2.67 25.32 -5.32
N LYS A 4 -1.76 25.74 -4.45
CA LYS A 4 -0.40 26.16 -4.84
C LYS A 4 0.43 24.92 -5.22
N TYR A 5 0.34 23.86 -4.42
CA TYR A 5 1.01 22.59 -4.68
C TYR A 5 0.48 21.88 -5.92
N HIS A 6 -0.85 21.81 -6.10
CA HIS A 6 -1.46 21.31 -7.33
C HIS A 6 -0.97 22.10 -8.56
N SER A 7 -0.92 23.44 -8.51
CA SER A 7 -0.43 24.22 -9.66
C SER A 7 1.04 23.93 -10.01
N VAL A 8 1.88 23.65 -9.00
CA VAL A 8 3.30 23.35 -9.19
C VAL A 8 3.48 21.96 -9.79
N VAL A 9 2.74 20.96 -9.30
CA VAL A 9 2.84 19.58 -9.74
C VAL A 9 2.15 19.37 -11.10
N SER A 10 1.09 20.13 -11.41
CA SER A 10 0.46 20.11 -12.74
C SER A 10 1.33 20.71 -13.85
N SER A 11 2.37 21.49 -13.51
CA SER A 11 3.24 22.13 -14.50
C SER A 11 4.06 21.15 -15.35
N VAL A 12 4.21 19.89 -14.92
CA VAL A 12 4.91 18.83 -15.66
C VAL A 12 3.98 17.94 -16.48
N GLY A 13 2.70 18.31 -16.62
CA GLY A 13 1.69 17.53 -17.34
C GLY A 13 1.31 16.23 -16.64
N GLU A 14 0.58 15.36 -17.33
CA GLU A 14 0.21 14.01 -16.84
C GLU A 14 1.43 13.06 -16.86
N LEU A 15 1.43 12.06 -15.99
CA LEU A 15 2.36 10.94 -16.12
C LEU A 15 2.06 10.14 -17.39
N ASP A 16 3.12 9.70 -18.06
CA ASP A 16 3.08 8.80 -19.21
C ASP A 16 4.22 7.77 -19.10
N ASP A 17 4.24 6.78 -19.98
CA ASP A 17 5.26 5.73 -19.98
C ASP A 17 6.69 6.30 -20.03
N ALA A 18 6.92 7.33 -20.85
CA ALA A 18 8.24 7.94 -21.00
C ALA A 18 8.72 8.61 -19.69
N LYS A 19 7.83 9.33 -18.99
CA LYS A 19 8.14 9.92 -17.68
C LYS A 19 8.34 8.85 -16.62
N MET A 20 7.58 7.76 -16.67
CA MET A 20 7.69 6.66 -15.71
C MET A 20 9.01 5.90 -15.88
N GLU A 21 9.42 5.61 -17.12
CA GLU A 21 10.69 4.96 -17.43
C GLU A 21 11.88 5.82 -17.02
N LYS A 22 11.85 7.12 -17.32
CA LYS A 22 12.85 8.08 -16.81
C LYS A 22 12.89 8.08 -15.29
N TYR A 23 11.74 8.16 -14.64
CA TYR A 23 11.64 8.16 -13.18
C TYR A 23 12.26 6.90 -12.57
N ILE A 24 11.91 5.71 -13.05
CA ILE A 24 12.46 4.44 -12.57
C ILE A 24 13.96 4.38 -12.79
N LYS A 25 14.44 4.79 -13.98
CA LYS A 25 15.88 4.86 -14.27
C LYS A 25 16.60 5.80 -13.29
N THR A 26 16.10 7.01 -13.11
CA THR A 26 16.67 7.99 -12.16
C THR A 26 16.71 7.44 -10.74
N MET A 27 15.63 6.81 -10.27
CA MET A 27 15.59 6.23 -8.93
C MET A 27 16.61 5.10 -8.73
N ARG A 28 16.84 4.27 -9.77
CA ARG A 28 17.90 3.25 -9.73
C ARG A 28 19.29 3.87 -9.62
N ILE A 29 19.59 4.91 -10.41
CA ILE A 29 20.86 5.63 -10.35
C ILE A 29 21.05 6.26 -8.97
N LEU A 30 20.06 7.04 -8.51
CA LEU A 30 20.11 7.71 -7.21
C LEU A 30 20.27 6.74 -6.05
N ARG A 31 19.72 5.52 -6.14
CA ARG A 31 19.90 4.49 -5.13
C ARG A 31 21.35 3.97 -5.10
N GLN A 32 21.92 3.66 -6.27
CA GLN A 32 23.31 3.22 -6.38
C GLN A 32 24.27 4.31 -5.89
N GLU A 33 24.04 5.55 -6.32
CA GLU A 33 24.83 6.70 -5.90
C GLU A 33 24.61 7.05 -4.43
N GLY A 34 23.40 6.88 -3.88
CA GLY A 34 23.10 7.20 -2.49
C GLY A 34 23.98 6.46 -1.49
N ILE A 35 24.34 5.21 -1.79
CA ILE A 35 25.28 4.41 -0.97
C ILE A 35 26.68 5.03 -0.98
N GLN A 36 27.16 5.41 -2.16
CA GLN A 36 28.47 6.05 -2.32
C GLN A 36 28.48 7.48 -1.75
N PHE A 37 27.34 8.17 -1.84
CA PHE A 37 27.16 9.54 -1.40
C PHE A 37 27.18 9.67 0.13
N GLN A 38 26.58 8.71 0.86
CA GLN A 38 26.67 8.68 2.32
C GLN A 38 28.12 8.52 2.81
N GLN A 39 28.91 7.68 2.16
CA GLN A 39 30.34 7.51 2.47
C GLN A 39 31.12 8.79 2.15
N TRP A 40 30.85 9.38 0.98
CA TRP A 40 31.50 10.62 0.56
C TRP A 40 31.16 11.80 1.49
N LEU A 41 29.92 11.93 1.97
CA LEU A 41 29.51 12.96 2.93
C LEU A 41 30.20 12.81 4.29
N ALA A 42 30.44 11.58 4.73
CA ALA A 42 31.19 11.33 5.96
C ALA A 42 32.65 11.81 5.85
N GLU A 43 33.23 11.74 4.65
CA GLU A 43 34.57 12.23 4.33
C GLU A 43 34.61 13.74 3.98
N ASN A 44 33.45 14.33 3.61
CA ASN A 44 33.31 15.71 3.14
C ASN A 44 32.12 16.41 3.83
N PRO A 45 32.19 16.69 5.15
CA PRO A 45 31.06 17.20 5.93
C PRO A 45 30.55 18.58 5.47
N ASP A 46 31.41 19.41 4.87
CA ASP A 46 31.05 20.71 4.30
C ASP A 46 30.74 20.66 2.79
N GLY A 47 30.70 19.45 2.21
CA GLY A 47 30.56 19.20 0.77
C GLY A 47 29.15 19.44 0.20
N GLY A 48 28.26 20.13 0.91
CA GLY A 48 26.82 20.20 0.58
C GLY A 48 26.51 20.62 -0.86
N LYS A 49 27.24 21.61 -1.41
CA LYS A 49 27.05 22.06 -2.81
C LYS A 49 27.55 21.03 -3.83
N GLU A 50 28.72 20.46 -3.60
CA GLU A 50 29.28 19.44 -4.49
C GLU A 50 28.44 18.16 -4.45
N GLY A 51 27.91 17.82 -3.28
CA GLY A 51 26.96 16.72 -3.14
C GLY A 51 25.64 16.96 -3.84
N PHE A 52 25.09 18.17 -3.77
CA PHE A 52 23.92 18.54 -4.56
C PHE A 52 24.18 18.39 -6.07
N ASN A 53 25.33 18.85 -6.56
CA ASN A 53 25.68 18.73 -7.98
C ASN A 53 25.79 17.26 -8.45
N LYS A 54 26.26 16.35 -7.59
CA LYS A 54 26.28 14.91 -7.89
C LYS A 54 24.85 14.37 -8.07
N ILE A 55 23.95 14.72 -7.15
CA ILE A 55 22.52 14.35 -7.23
C ILE A 55 21.87 14.93 -8.50
N GLU A 56 22.16 16.19 -8.84
CA GLU A 56 21.63 16.83 -10.05
C GLU A 56 22.14 16.13 -11.33
N ALA A 57 23.42 15.76 -11.37
CA ALA A 57 24.00 15.01 -12.48
C ALA A 57 23.34 13.63 -12.65
N ALA A 58 23.12 12.90 -11.56
CA ALA A 58 22.41 11.61 -11.58
C ALA A 58 20.97 11.73 -12.11
N ILE A 59 20.28 12.81 -11.73
CA ILE A 59 18.93 13.10 -12.23
C ILE A 59 18.93 13.39 -13.73
N GLN A 60 19.91 14.14 -14.20
CA GLN A 60 20.10 14.44 -15.62
C GLN A 60 20.47 13.20 -16.43
N GLU A 61 21.33 12.32 -15.90
CA GLU A 61 21.66 11.02 -16.51
C GLU A 61 20.42 10.14 -16.65
N GLY A 62 19.52 10.19 -15.67
CA GLY A 62 18.23 9.52 -15.72
C GLY A 62 17.24 10.10 -16.75
N GLY A 63 17.53 11.29 -17.30
CA GLY A 63 16.80 11.88 -18.43
C GLY A 63 15.83 13.01 -18.06
N PHE A 64 15.95 13.57 -16.86
CA PHE A 64 15.27 14.82 -16.48
C PHE A 64 16.11 16.04 -16.81
N GLU A 65 15.45 17.18 -17.04
CA GLU A 65 16.14 18.45 -17.31
C GLU A 65 16.88 18.96 -16.07
N ASP A 66 16.21 18.92 -14.92
CA ASP A 66 16.72 19.43 -13.66
C ASP A 66 16.10 18.73 -12.44
N TYR A 67 16.67 19.00 -11.27
CA TYR A 67 16.17 18.52 -9.99
C TYR A 67 14.71 18.92 -9.74
N ALA A 68 14.32 20.13 -10.13
CA ALA A 68 12.98 20.66 -9.88
C ALA A 68 11.89 19.88 -10.64
N THR A 69 12.16 19.52 -11.89
CA THR A 69 11.29 18.73 -12.75
C THR A 69 11.18 17.31 -12.22
N PHE A 70 12.30 16.71 -11.83
CA PHE A 70 12.31 15.40 -11.18
C PHE A 70 11.46 15.38 -9.91
N VAL A 71 11.62 16.34 -9.00
CA VAL A 71 10.85 16.40 -7.74
C VAL A 71 9.34 16.51 -8.00
N LYS A 72 8.92 17.26 -9.01
CA LYS A 72 7.50 17.36 -9.40
C LYS A 72 6.96 16.03 -9.92
N VAL A 73 7.74 15.32 -10.75
CA VAL A 73 7.35 13.99 -11.25
C VAL A 73 7.34 12.95 -10.11
N ASN A 74 8.34 12.97 -9.22
CA ASN A 74 8.37 12.14 -8.01
C ASN A 74 7.12 12.33 -7.15
N ALA A 75 6.71 13.58 -6.93
CA ALA A 75 5.47 13.88 -6.21
C ALA A 75 4.25 13.24 -6.89
N LYS A 76 4.12 13.34 -8.22
CA LYS A 76 3.01 12.69 -8.95
C LYS A 76 3.01 11.18 -8.79
N VAL A 77 4.17 10.55 -8.95
CA VAL A 77 4.29 9.09 -8.78
C VAL A 77 3.90 8.68 -7.36
N ALA A 78 4.33 9.42 -6.34
CA ALA A 78 3.97 9.15 -4.95
C ALA A 78 2.45 9.27 -4.68
N TRP A 79 1.78 10.27 -5.25
CA TRP A 79 0.33 10.42 -5.09
C TRP A 79 -0.46 9.32 -5.81
N ALA A 80 -0.09 9.01 -7.06
CA ALA A 80 -0.68 7.91 -7.82
C ALA A 80 -0.44 6.55 -7.14
N TRP A 81 0.75 6.35 -6.55
CA TRP A 81 1.08 5.18 -5.74
C TRP A 81 0.22 5.07 -4.50
N ASN A 82 0.09 6.13 -3.70
CA ASN A 82 -0.76 6.13 -2.51
C ASN A 82 -2.23 5.84 -2.86
N MET A 83 -2.73 6.35 -3.99
CA MET A 83 -4.07 6.03 -4.47
C MET A 83 -4.19 4.58 -4.95
N ALA A 84 -3.19 4.06 -5.67
CA ALA A 84 -3.16 2.67 -6.10
C ALA A 84 -3.20 1.72 -4.89
N GLN A 85 -2.37 1.99 -3.87
CA GLN A 85 -2.34 1.21 -2.64
C GLN A 85 -3.62 1.38 -1.80
N ALA A 86 -4.22 2.57 -1.77
CA ALA A 86 -5.52 2.77 -1.13
C ALA A 86 -6.63 1.99 -1.85
N GLN A 87 -6.63 1.94 -3.18
CA GLN A 87 -7.57 1.13 -3.97
C GLN A 87 -7.39 -0.36 -3.69
N VAL A 88 -6.16 -0.87 -3.77
CA VAL A 88 -5.85 -2.29 -3.46
C VAL A 88 -6.21 -2.63 -2.02
N GLY A 89 -5.86 -1.76 -1.07
CA GLY A 89 -6.20 -1.91 0.33
C GLY A 89 -7.71 -2.01 0.54
N MET A 90 -8.49 -1.09 -0.04
CA MET A 90 -9.95 -1.14 0.08
C MET A 90 -10.58 -2.33 -0.64
N GLU A 91 -10.14 -2.68 -1.85
CA GLU A 91 -10.73 -3.81 -2.59
C GLU A 91 -10.41 -5.14 -1.89
N LYS A 92 -9.13 -5.40 -1.60
CA LYS A 92 -8.69 -6.64 -0.95
C LYS A 92 -9.27 -6.77 0.46
N GLN A 93 -9.31 -5.68 1.21
CA GLN A 93 -9.83 -5.71 2.58
C GLN A 93 -11.37 -5.69 2.62
N LYS A 94 -12.06 -5.16 1.60
CA LYS A 94 -13.51 -5.35 1.43
C LYS A 94 -13.83 -6.82 1.13
N ASP A 95 -13.11 -7.44 0.20
CA ASP A 95 -13.35 -8.83 -0.20
C ASP A 95 -13.02 -9.80 0.94
N LEU A 96 -11.92 -9.58 1.66
CA LEU A 96 -11.57 -10.37 2.85
C LEU A 96 -12.57 -10.16 3.99
N ASN A 97 -13.02 -8.93 4.23
CA ASN A 97 -14.03 -8.63 5.25
C ASN A 97 -15.37 -9.31 4.91
N GLN A 98 -15.81 -9.19 3.66
CA GLN A 98 -17.02 -9.86 3.16
C GLN A 98 -16.91 -11.38 3.33
N ALA A 99 -15.80 -11.99 2.91
CA ALA A 99 -15.58 -13.43 3.03
C ALA A 99 -15.54 -13.90 4.50
N SER A 100 -14.89 -13.14 5.39
CA SER A 100 -14.90 -13.42 6.83
C SER A 100 -16.29 -13.31 7.44
N GLN A 101 -17.05 -12.26 7.10
CA GLN A 101 -18.43 -12.10 7.58
C GLN A 101 -19.36 -13.22 7.07
N ASP A 102 -19.19 -13.64 5.81
CA ASP A 102 -19.96 -14.73 5.22
C ASP A 102 -19.62 -16.07 5.89
N MET A 103 -18.34 -16.36 6.13
CA MET A 103 -17.89 -17.57 6.83
C MET A 103 -18.39 -17.61 8.28
N THR A 104 -18.32 -16.48 9.00
CA THR A 104 -18.87 -16.38 10.36
C THR A 104 -20.39 -16.54 10.37
N GLN A 105 -21.09 -16.00 9.37
CA GLN A 105 -22.54 -16.20 9.23
C GLN A 105 -22.90 -17.66 8.97
N GLN A 106 -22.16 -18.35 8.09
CA GLN A 106 -22.35 -19.80 7.85
C GLN A 106 -22.14 -20.61 9.14
N GLY A 107 -21.17 -20.24 9.98
CA GLY A 107 -20.96 -20.86 11.29
C GLY A 107 -22.14 -20.64 12.25
N ILE A 108 -22.72 -19.43 12.27
CA ILE A 108 -23.92 -19.12 13.06
C ILE A 108 -25.13 -19.94 12.57
N ASP A 109 -25.33 -20.02 11.25
CA ASP A 109 -26.44 -20.76 10.65
C ASP A 109 -26.35 -22.27 10.94
N LEU A 110 -25.14 -22.83 10.94
CA LEU A 110 -24.89 -24.23 11.32
C LEU A 110 -25.24 -24.47 12.79
N ILE A 111 -24.83 -23.56 13.68
CA ILE A 111 -25.16 -23.65 15.10
C ILE A 111 -26.67 -23.52 15.32
N ASP A 112 -27.35 -22.63 14.59
CA ASP A 112 -28.81 -22.47 14.67
C ASP A 112 -29.55 -23.73 14.22
N GLN A 113 -29.05 -24.42 13.20
CA GLN A 113 -29.57 -25.73 12.79
C GLN A 113 -29.39 -26.80 13.88
N GLN A 114 -28.22 -26.84 14.54
CA GLN A 114 -27.95 -27.78 15.63
C GLN A 114 -28.79 -27.47 16.88
N LEU A 115 -29.01 -26.19 17.20
CA LEU A 115 -29.85 -25.77 18.31
C LEU A 115 -31.34 -26.11 18.09
N ALA A 116 -31.78 -26.17 16.83
CA ALA A 116 -33.13 -26.56 16.46
C ALA A 116 -33.38 -28.08 16.50
N ASP A 117 -32.33 -28.90 16.56
CA ASP A 117 -32.47 -30.36 16.64
C ASP A 117 -32.91 -30.79 18.06
N PRO A 118 -34.09 -31.43 18.19
CA PRO A 118 -34.60 -31.89 19.49
C PRO A 118 -33.75 -33.00 20.11
N ASN A 119 -32.89 -33.67 19.35
CA ASN A 119 -32.07 -34.80 19.81
C ASN A 119 -30.74 -34.38 20.45
N ILE A 120 -30.37 -33.10 20.39
CA ILE A 120 -29.15 -32.61 21.02
C ILE A 120 -29.36 -32.42 22.53
N PRO A 121 -28.47 -32.94 23.39
CA PRO A 121 -28.54 -32.73 24.84
C PRO A 121 -28.53 -31.25 25.23
N GLU A 122 -29.26 -30.87 26.29
CA GLU A 122 -29.32 -29.47 26.73
C GLU A 122 -27.97 -28.89 27.16
N GLU A 123 -27.05 -29.73 27.66
CA GLU A 123 -25.68 -29.32 27.96
C GLU A 123 -24.93 -28.89 26.69
N THR A 124 -25.05 -29.67 25.62
CA THR A 124 -24.50 -29.33 24.30
C THR A 124 -25.19 -28.10 23.71
N LYS A 125 -26.51 -27.94 23.89
CA LYS A 125 -27.20 -26.71 23.46
C LYS A 125 -26.74 -25.47 24.22
N ALA A 126 -26.44 -25.57 25.51
CA ALA A 126 -25.91 -24.46 26.30
C ALA A 126 -24.53 -24.02 25.78
N GLU A 127 -23.67 -24.98 25.44
CA GLU A 127 -22.36 -24.70 24.83
C GLU A 127 -22.49 -24.09 23.43
N LEU A 128 -23.37 -24.64 22.59
CA LEU A 128 -23.66 -24.10 21.26
C LEU A 128 -24.20 -22.66 21.30
N ARG A 129 -25.07 -22.32 22.28
CA ARG A 129 -25.53 -20.93 22.48
C ARG A 129 -24.37 -19.98 22.79
N LYS A 130 -23.42 -20.42 23.63
CA LYS A 130 -22.23 -19.64 23.97
C LYS A 130 -21.32 -19.45 22.75
N THR A 131 -21.09 -20.50 21.96
CA THR A 131 -20.31 -20.43 20.72
C THR A 131 -20.96 -19.51 19.69
N ARG A 132 -22.31 -19.54 19.59
CA ARG A 132 -23.07 -18.63 18.73
C ARG A 132 -22.88 -17.17 19.13
N GLU A 133 -22.94 -16.84 20.42
CA GLU A 133 -22.71 -15.48 20.92
C GLU A 133 -21.27 -15.01 20.67
N GLN A 134 -20.29 -15.91 20.78
CA GLN A 134 -18.89 -15.61 20.45
C GLN A 134 -18.71 -15.32 18.96
N LEU A 135 -19.31 -16.12 18.07
CA LEU A 135 -19.27 -15.86 16.63
C LEU A 135 -20.00 -14.58 16.24
N ALA A 136 -21.13 -14.28 16.88
CA ALA A 136 -21.85 -13.03 16.68
C ALA A 136 -21.00 -11.81 17.08
N SER A 137 -20.32 -11.89 18.23
CA SER A 137 -19.39 -10.85 18.70
C SER A 137 -18.19 -10.68 17.76
N GLN A 138 -17.60 -11.78 17.27
CA GLN A 138 -16.51 -11.73 16.30
C GLN A 138 -16.95 -11.09 14.97
N LYS A 139 -18.16 -11.40 14.50
CA LYS A 139 -18.73 -10.78 13.29
C LYS A 139 -18.82 -9.25 13.42
N GLU A 140 -19.23 -8.78 14.60
CA GLU A 140 -19.32 -7.36 14.92
C GLU A 140 -17.94 -6.69 14.99
N GLU A 141 -16.96 -7.33 15.63
CA GLU A 141 -15.58 -6.82 15.71
C GLU A 141 -14.89 -6.72 14.33
N ILE A 142 -15.14 -7.69 13.45
CA ILE A 142 -14.66 -7.69 12.07
C ILE A 142 -15.25 -6.51 11.29
N ALA A 143 -16.56 -6.24 11.44
CA ALA A 143 -17.21 -5.09 10.83
C ALA A 143 -16.68 -3.75 11.37
N ASP A 144 -16.49 -3.64 12.68
CA ASP A 144 -15.99 -2.44 13.36
C ASP A 144 -14.55 -2.08 12.96
N THR A 145 -13.69 -3.10 12.82
CA THR A 145 -12.29 -2.92 12.41
C THR A 145 -12.20 -2.47 10.96
N TRP A 146 -13.09 -2.99 10.10
CA TRP A 146 -13.22 -2.52 8.74
C TRP A 146 -13.65 -1.06 8.66
N ASP A 147 -14.68 -0.65 9.39
CA ASP A 147 -15.19 0.71 9.35
C ASP A 147 -14.13 1.72 9.82
N LYS A 148 -13.35 1.37 10.84
CA LYS A 148 -12.21 2.20 11.30
C LYS A 148 -11.13 2.36 10.21
N ASN A 149 -10.76 1.29 9.51
CA ASN A 149 -9.75 1.33 8.45
C ASN A 149 -10.26 2.04 7.19
N LYS A 150 -11.55 1.89 6.88
CA LYS A 150 -12.21 2.57 5.77
C LYS A 150 -12.17 4.09 5.92
N VAL A 151 -12.29 4.64 7.13
CA VAL A 151 -12.15 6.09 7.36
C VAL A 151 -10.78 6.62 6.92
N TYR A 152 -9.69 5.87 7.17
CA TYR A 152 -8.36 6.28 6.71
C TYR A 152 -8.20 6.17 5.19
N ALA A 153 -8.76 5.14 4.58
CA ALA A 153 -8.76 4.98 3.13
C ALA A 153 -9.62 6.05 2.42
N ASP A 154 -10.80 6.36 2.95
CA ASP A 154 -11.69 7.43 2.47
C ASP A 154 -11.03 8.81 2.64
N TRP A 155 -10.30 9.03 3.74
CA TRP A 155 -9.50 10.25 3.92
C TRP A 155 -8.38 10.35 2.88
N ALA A 156 -7.63 9.27 2.64
CA ALA A 156 -6.61 9.21 1.61
C ALA A 156 -7.21 9.51 0.23
N MET A 157 -8.35 8.91 -0.12
CA MET A 157 -9.06 9.20 -1.36
C MET A 157 -9.53 10.65 -1.45
N LYS A 158 -10.03 11.24 -0.37
CA LYS A 158 -10.54 12.62 -0.37
C LYS A 158 -9.43 13.66 -0.49
N VAL A 159 -8.26 13.40 0.10
CA VAL A 159 -7.13 14.35 0.12
C VAL A 159 -6.22 14.16 -1.08
N VAL A 160 -5.93 12.90 -1.45
CA VAL A 160 -5.02 12.55 -2.54
C VAL A 160 -5.74 12.42 -3.88
N GLY A 161 -7.00 11.98 -3.88
CA GLY A 161 -7.78 11.77 -5.11
C GLY A 161 -7.81 12.98 -6.06
N PRO A 162 -7.94 14.23 -5.59
CA PRO A 162 -7.90 15.38 -6.50
C PRO A 162 -6.47 15.85 -6.87
N LEU A 163 -5.42 15.13 -6.45
CA LEU A 163 -4.01 15.37 -6.81
C LEU A 163 -3.49 14.37 -7.87
N THR A 164 -4.30 13.39 -8.28
CA THR A 164 -3.97 12.40 -9.33
C THR A 164 -5.23 12.04 -10.12
N ASN A 165 -5.12 11.12 -11.10
CA ASN A 165 -6.25 10.65 -11.90
C ASN A 165 -6.13 9.15 -12.20
N ASP A 166 -7.22 8.55 -12.69
CA ASP A 166 -7.29 7.10 -12.95
C ASP A 166 -6.23 6.60 -13.95
N LYS A 167 -5.82 7.42 -14.92
CA LYS A 167 -4.76 7.06 -15.87
C LYS A 167 -3.41 6.97 -15.19
N GLU A 168 -3.08 7.93 -14.33
CA GLU A 168 -1.84 7.95 -13.56
C GLU A 168 -1.79 6.79 -12.54
N VAL A 169 -2.93 6.49 -11.91
CA VAL A 169 -3.07 5.33 -11.01
C VAL A 169 -2.88 4.02 -11.78
N ALA A 170 -3.51 3.86 -12.95
CA ALA A 170 -3.35 2.68 -13.79
C ALA A 170 -1.90 2.51 -14.28
N LEU A 171 -1.23 3.62 -14.61
CA LEU A 171 0.18 3.63 -14.99
C LEU A 171 1.07 3.17 -13.84
N VAL A 172 0.84 3.65 -12.63
CA VAL A 172 1.59 3.18 -11.45
C VAL A 172 1.35 1.70 -11.18
N LYS A 173 0.11 1.21 -11.29
CA LYS A 173 -0.20 -0.23 -11.20
C LYS A 173 0.56 -1.05 -12.26
N LYS A 174 0.65 -0.56 -13.50
CA LYS A 174 1.42 -1.21 -14.58
C LYS A 174 2.91 -1.35 -14.24
N TYR A 175 3.51 -0.33 -13.62
CA TYR A 175 4.94 -0.32 -13.26
C TYR A 175 5.21 -0.73 -11.80
N GLU A 176 4.20 -1.26 -11.10
CA GLU A 176 4.29 -1.58 -9.67
C GLU A 176 5.51 -2.42 -9.27
N PRO A 177 5.88 -3.50 -10.01
CA PRO A 177 7.06 -4.28 -9.67
C PRO A 177 8.36 -3.47 -9.69
N GLN A 178 8.53 -2.61 -10.68
CA GLN A 178 9.73 -1.77 -10.80
C GLN A 178 9.73 -0.64 -9.77
N LEU A 179 8.56 -0.10 -9.44
CA LEU A 179 8.42 0.92 -8.39
C LEU A 179 8.74 0.35 -7.01
N MET A 180 8.25 -0.87 -6.70
CA MET A 180 8.61 -1.59 -5.47
C MET A 180 10.11 -1.86 -5.39
N GLU A 181 10.73 -2.29 -6.48
CA GLU A 181 12.17 -2.52 -6.57
C GLU A 181 12.95 -1.24 -6.24
N VAL A 182 12.61 -0.09 -6.84
CA VAL A 182 13.37 1.13 -6.60
C VAL A 182 13.13 1.74 -5.21
N PHE A 183 11.93 1.58 -4.64
CA PHE A 183 11.62 2.07 -3.29
C PHE A 183 12.21 1.19 -2.20
N THR A 184 12.11 -0.14 -2.31
CA THR A 184 12.55 -1.08 -1.25
C THR A 184 13.98 -1.57 -1.47
N GLY A 185 14.38 -1.75 -2.72
CA GLY A 185 15.65 -2.38 -3.14
C GLY A 185 15.61 -3.88 -3.18
N LEU A 186 14.42 -4.42 -3.00
CA LEU A 186 14.15 -5.82 -2.98
C LEU A 186 13.41 -6.12 -4.28
N SER A 187 13.81 -7.19 -4.96
CA SER A 187 13.01 -7.71 -6.07
C SER A 187 11.64 -8.14 -5.56
N LYS A 188 10.69 -8.26 -6.48
CA LYS A 188 9.36 -8.78 -6.14
C LYS A 188 9.46 -10.14 -5.44
N GLU A 189 10.33 -11.03 -5.90
CA GLU A 189 10.51 -12.34 -5.25
C GLU A 189 11.03 -12.22 -3.81
N GLN A 190 11.92 -11.26 -3.53
CA GLN A 190 12.43 -11.02 -2.18
C GLN A 190 11.35 -10.46 -1.25
N ILE A 191 10.46 -9.61 -1.77
CA ILE A 191 9.32 -9.07 -1.02
C ILE A 191 8.30 -10.18 -0.73
N ASP A 192 8.00 -11.02 -1.71
CA ASP A 192 7.07 -12.14 -1.55
C ASP A 192 7.57 -13.13 -0.48
N GLN A 193 8.87 -13.42 -0.46
CA GLN A 193 9.50 -14.23 0.60
C GLN A 193 9.40 -13.60 2.00
N ILE A 194 9.59 -12.29 2.12
CA ILE A 194 9.43 -11.59 3.42
C ILE A 194 7.97 -11.62 3.85
N HIS A 195 7.03 -11.43 2.94
CA HIS A 195 5.60 -11.45 3.22
C HIS A 195 5.13 -12.83 3.70
N GLU A 196 5.62 -13.91 3.10
CA GLU A 196 5.37 -15.29 3.56
C GLU A 196 5.91 -15.55 4.98
N LEU A 197 7.06 -14.97 5.33
CA LEU A 197 7.67 -15.11 6.66
C LEU A 197 7.01 -14.24 7.75
N SER A 198 6.30 -13.18 7.37
CA SER A 198 5.69 -12.21 8.30
C SER A 198 4.18 -12.38 8.48
N MET A 199 3.55 -13.28 7.72
CA MET A 199 2.21 -13.74 8.08
C MET A 199 2.29 -14.52 9.39
N PRO A 200 1.44 -14.23 10.40
CA PRO A 200 1.36 -15.07 11.58
C PRO A 200 1.06 -16.48 11.10
N GLN A 201 1.97 -17.41 11.37
CA GLN A 201 1.66 -18.83 11.25
C GLN A 201 0.52 -19.07 12.23
N LEU A 202 -0.71 -19.09 11.71
CA LEU A 202 -1.81 -19.74 12.39
C LEU A 202 -1.44 -21.22 12.39
N GLU A 203 -0.64 -21.61 13.38
CA GLU A 203 -0.49 -22.99 13.79
C GLU A 203 -1.89 -23.45 14.20
N LEU A 204 -2.62 -24.00 13.24
CA LEU A 204 -3.67 -24.95 13.52
C LEU A 204 -2.93 -26.17 14.06
N GLU A 205 -2.73 -26.21 15.38
CA GLU A 205 -2.32 -27.44 16.03
C GLU A 205 -3.35 -28.53 15.69
N PRO A 206 -2.88 -29.73 15.27
CA PRO A 206 -3.72 -30.80 14.73
C PRO A 206 -4.66 -31.46 15.76
#